data_AF-A0A7M2V686-F1
#
_entry.id   AF-A0A7M2V686-F1
#
_cell.length_a   1.000
_cell.length_b   1.000
_cell.length_c   1.000
_cell.angle_alpha   90.00
_cell.angle_beta   90.00
_cell.angle_gamma   90.00
#
_symmetry.space_group_name_H-M   'P 1'
#
loop_
_entity.id
_entity.type
_entity.pdbx_description
1 polymer ?
#
loop_
_entity_poly.entity_id
_entity_poly.type
_entity_poly.pdbx_seq_one_letter_code
_entity_poly.pdbx_strand_id
1 'polypeptide(L)'
;MGGNQEQRFQTVRQGQALPNYKPGGWVLFQRAGFTDYWLGRTFDGYFMLGPDHPIHGNEADRFIIYYEAEQYRRSIPVEYDPQMPLF
;
A
#
# COMPACT_ATOMS: atom_id res chain seq x y z
N MET A 1 -14.22 -18.89 -16.46
CA MET A 1 -12.84 -19.06 -16.00
C MET A 1 -12.43 -17.79 -15.27
N GLY A 2 -12.74 -17.68 -13.98
CA GLY A 2 -12.42 -16.48 -13.18
C GLY A 2 -10.95 -16.49 -12.83
N GLY A 3 -10.15 -15.65 -13.49
CA GLY A 3 -8.75 -15.48 -13.14
C GLY A 3 -8.62 -15.02 -11.70
N ASN A 4 -7.75 -15.69 -10.93
CA ASN A 4 -7.32 -15.25 -9.61
C ASN A 4 -6.79 -13.82 -9.72
N GLN A 5 -7.63 -12.82 -9.45
CA GLN A 5 -7.12 -11.50 -9.11
C GLN A 5 -6.43 -11.67 -7.77
N GLU A 6 -5.10 -11.68 -7.77
CA GLU A 6 -4.34 -11.57 -6.54
C GLU A 6 -4.82 -10.30 -5.82
N GLN A 7 -5.33 -10.47 -4.60
CA GLN A 7 -5.66 -9.31 -3.77
C GLN A 7 -4.39 -8.48 -3.57
N ARG A 8 -4.47 -7.18 -3.84
CA ARG A 8 -3.33 -6.26 -3.71
C ARG A 8 -2.78 -6.18 -2.29
N PHE A 9 -3.64 -6.48 -1.31
CA PHE A 9 -3.34 -6.45 0.12
C PHE A 9 -3.95 -7.66 0.82
N GLN A 10 -3.41 -7.99 1.99
CA GLN A 10 -3.99 -8.96 2.91
C GLN A 10 -4.54 -8.27 4.15
N THR A 11 -5.55 -8.85 4.80
CA THR A 11 -6.12 -8.30 6.04
C THR A 11 -5.70 -9.13 7.24
N VAL A 12 -5.13 -8.47 8.24
CA VAL A 12 -4.82 -9.04 9.56
C VAL A 12 -5.91 -8.58 10.54
N ARG A 13 -6.65 -9.52 11.09
CA ARG A 13 -7.65 -9.24 12.14
C ARG A 13 -7.03 -9.34 13.53
N GLN A 14 -7.74 -8.84 14.52
CA GLN A 14 -7.32 -8.92 15.91
C GLN A 14 -7.00 -10.37 16.32
N GLY A 15 -5.82 -10.58 16.91
CA GLY A 15 -5.34 -11.89 17.35
C GLY A 15 -4.80 -12.79 16.23
N GLN A 16 -4.82 -12.33 14.97
CA GLN A 16 -4.23 -13.08 13.86
C GLN A 16 -2.77 -12.68 13.63
N ALA A 17 -1.96 -13.66 13.24
CA ALA A 17 -0.65 -13.41 12.64
C ALA A 17 -0.81 -13.02 11.16
N LEU A 18 0.22 -12.40 10.59
CA LEU A 18 0.27 -12.08 9.17
C LEU A 18 0.19 -13.37 8.34
N PRO A 19 -0.85 -13.56 7.50
CA PRO A 19 -1.04 -14.82 6.77
C PRO A 19 0.09 -15.15 5.80
N ASN A 20 0.60 -14.16 5.08
CA ASN A 20 1.65 -14.35 4.09
C ASN A 20 2.62 -13.16 4.08
N TYR A 21 3.81 -13.34 4.62
CA TYR A 21 4.82 -12.29 4.60
C TYR A 21 5.43 -12.14 3.20
N LYS A 22 5.40 -10.92 2.66
CA LYS A 22 6.06 -10.53 1.41
C LYS A 22 6.68 -9.15 1.61
N PRO A 23 8.02 -8.99 1.61
CA PRO A 23 8.65 -7.68 1.76
C PRO A 23 8.06 -6.64 0.77
N GLY A 24 7.71 -5.46 1.29
CA GLY A 24 7.03 -4.40 0.55
C GLY A 24 5.54 -4.67 0.24
N GLY A 25 4.99 -5.80 0.67
CA GLY A 25 3.59 -6.18 0.45
C GLY A 25 2.63 -5.36 1.29
N TRP A 26 1.46 -5.07 0.73
CA TRP A 26 0.41 -4.29 1.41
C TRP A 26 -0.38 -5.13 2.41
N VAL A 27 -0.72 -4.51 3.53
CA VAL A 27 -1.47 -5.13 4.62
C VAL A 27 -2.46 -4.14 5.23
N LEU A 28 -3.67 -4.61 5.53
CA LEU A 28 -4.66 -3.92 6.34
C LEU A 28 -4.70 -4.53 7.75
N PHE A 29 -4.50 -3.71 8.77
CA PHE A 29 -4.69 -4.12 10.17
C PHE A 29 -6.06 -3.67 10.65
N GLN A 30 -6.93 -4.61 11.01
CA GLN A 30 -8.24 -4.29 11.55
C GLN A 30 -8.10 -3.52 12.87
N ARG A 31 -8.75 -2.35 12.98
CA ARG A 31 -8.81 -1.65 14.25
C ARG A 31 -9.78 -2.38 15.19
N ALA A 32 -9.33 -2.69 16.40
CA ALA A 32 -10.13 -3.44 17.38
C ALA A 32 -11.43 -2.69 17.73
N GLY A 33 -12.57 -3.36 17.54
CA GLY A 33 -13.89 -2.77 17.81
C GLY A 33 -14.44 -1.84 16.72
N PHE A 34 -13.74 -1.70 15.59
CA PHE A 34 -14.19 -0.84 14.48
C PHE A 34 -14.14 -1.57 13.13
N THR A 35 -14.73 -0.92 12.11
CA THR A 35 -14.81 -1.44 10.74
C THR A 35 -13.74 -0.86 9.81
N ASP A 36 -12.92 0.06 10.29
CA ASP A 36 -11.81 0.69 9.57
C ASP A 36 -10.47 -0.02 9.86
N TYR A 37 -9.48 0.32 9.04
CA TYR A 37 -8.21 -0.39 8.97
C TYR A 37 -7.03 0.58 8.96
N TRP A 38 -5.94 0.18 9.60
CA TRP A 38 -4.64 0.80 9.33
C TRP A 38 -4.03 0.15 8.09
N LEU A 39 -3.76 0.95 7.06
CA LEU A 39 -3.02 0.49 5.89
C LEU A 39 -1.52 0.59 6.13
N GLY A 40 -0.78 -0.45 5.78
CA GLY A 40 0.67 -0.44 5.86
C GLY A 40 1.35 -1.35 4.85
N ARG A 41 2.68 -1.33 4.90
CA ARG A 41 3.58 -2.21 4.17
C ARG A 41 4.43 -3.03 5.12
N THR A 42 4.73 -4.24 4.70
CA THR A 42 5.51 -5.21 5.48
C THR A 42 7.00 -5.11 5.14
N PHE A 43 7.86 -5.08 6.15
CA PHE A 43 9.32 -5.07 6.01
C PHE A 43 9.94 -5.98 7.08
N ASP A 44 11.22 -6.29 6.92
CA ASP A 44 11.91 -7.16 7.87
C ASP A 44 12.01 -6.45 9.23
N GLY A 45 11.31 -7.00 10.22
CA GLY A 45 11.31 -6.50 11.60
C GLY A 45 10.38 -5.32 11.89
N TYR A 46 9.69 -4.76 10.90
CA TYR A 46 8.74 -3.65 11.14
C TYR A 46 7.64 -3.54 10.09
N PHE A 47 6.60 -2.78 10.42
CA PHE A 47 5.55 -2.37 9.49
C PHE A 47 5.61 -0.86 9.29
N MET A 48 5.52 -0.43 8.03
CA MET A 48 5.43 0.99 7.69
C MET A 48 3.96 1.34 7.47
N LEU A 49 3.41 2.25 8.27
CA LEU A 49 2.05 2.74 8.06
C LEU A 49 2.02 3.67 6.84
N GLY A 50 0.91 3.62 6.08
CA GLY A 50 0.67 4.47 4.93
C GLY A 50 0.07 5.82 5.38
N PRO A 51 -1.26 5.98 5.34
CA PRO A 51 -1.92 7.20 5.83
C PRO A 51 -1.74 7.39 7.34
N ASP A 52 -1.82 8.64 7.79
CA ASP A 52 -1.80 9.05 9.20
C ASP A 52 -3.14 8.80 9.93
N HIS A 53 -4.13 8.24 9.23
CA HIS A 53 -5.46 7.92 9.73
C HIS A 53 -5.93 6.54 9.26
N PRO A 54 -6.87 5.89 9.98
CA PRO A 54 -7.52 4.67 9.51
C PRO A 54 -8.33 4.93 8.24
N ILE A 55 -8.41 3.92 7.36
CA ILE A 55 -9.14 3.97 6.10
C ILE A 55 -10.21 2.89 6.02
N HIS A 56 -11.21 3.11 5.17
CA HIS A 56 -12.19 2.09 4.84
C HIS A 56 -11.62 1.07 3.85
N GLY A 57 -12.16 -0.15 3.84
CA GLY A 57 -11.66 -1.22 2.95
C GLY A 57 -11.74 -0.87 1.46
N ASN A 58 -12.73 -0.09 1.03
CA ASN A 58 -12.88 0.39 -0.35
C ASN A 58 -11.92 1.56 -0.71
N GLU A 59 -11.35 2.23 0.29
CA GLU A 59 -10.37 3.30 0.11
C GLU A 59 -8.96 2.73 -0.08
N ALA A 60 -8.69 1.54 0.48
CA ALA A 60 -7.38 0.87 0.42
C ALA A 60 -6.89 0.66 -1.01
N ASP A 61 -7.73 0.11 -1.89
CA ASP A 61 -7.37 -0.11 -3.29
C ASP A 61 -6.99 1.20 -4.00
N ARG A 62 -7.76 2.28 -3.77
CA ARG A 62 -7.49 3.58 -4.37
C ARG A 62 -6.16 4.13 -3.88
N PHE A 63 -5.93 4.10 -2.57
CA PHE A 63 -4.68 4.56 -1.99
C PHE A 63 -3.48 3.82 -2.59
N ILE A 64 -3.56 2.48 -2.66
CA ILE A 64 -2.49 1.64 -3.22
C ILE A 64 -2.21 2.00 -4.67
N ILE A 65 -3.25 2.12 -5.51
CA ILE A 65 -3.11 2.48 -6.92
C ILE A 65 -2.42 3.84 -7.07
N TYR A 66 -2.87 4.87 -6.33
CA TYR A 66 -2.26 6.20 -6.40
C TYR A 66 -0.82 6.21 -5.89
N TYR A 67 -0.56 5.52 -4.78
CA TYR A 67 0.78 5.40 -4.22
C TYR A 67 1.74 4.74 -5.21
N GLU A 68 1.36 3.60 -5.79
CA GLU A 68 2.21 2.87 -6.75
C GLU A 68 2.45 3.68 -8.02
N ALA A 69 1.45 4.39 -8.54
CA ALA A 69 1.60 5.29 -9.67
C ALA A 69 2.60 6.43 -9.36
N GLU A 70 2.53 7.01 -8.17
CA GLU A 70 3.45 8.07 -7.74
C GLU A 70 4.87 7.54 -7.53
N GLN A 71 5.04 6.35 -6.93
CA GLN A 71 6.36 5.72 -6.81
C GLN A 71 6.96 5.42 -8.18
N TYR A 72 6.15 4.91 -9.12
CA TYR A 72 6.58 4.68 -10.49
C TYR A 72 7.01 5.99 -11.15
N ARG A 73 6.19 7.04 -11.09
CA ARG A 73 6.53 8.38 -11.61
C ARG A 73 7.85 8.89 -11.06
N ARG A 74 8.12 8.73 -9.76
CA ARG A 74 9.38 9.14 -9.12
C ARG A 74 10.58 8.29 -9.51
N SER A 75 10.35 7.03 -9.89
CA SER A 75 11.40 6.12 -10.33
C SER A 75 11.86 6.36 -11.76
N ILE A 76 11.05 7.03 -12.58
CA ILE A 76 11.42 7.42 -13.95
C ILE A 76 12.55 8.45 -13.84
N PRO A 77 13.74 8.18 -14.40
CA PRO A 77 14.80 9.17 -14.48
C PRO A 77 14.26 10.38 -15.25
N VAL A 78 14.43 11.59 -14.71
CA VAL A 78 14.21 12.80 -15.50
C VAL A 78 15.24 12.74 -16.62
N GLU A 79 14.80 12.47 -17.85
CA GLU A 79 15.65 12.67 -19.01
C GLU A 79 16.10 14.13 -18.98
N TYR A 80 17.40 14.34 -18.85
CA TYR A 80 17.95 15.69 -18.91
C TYR A 80 17.78 16.20 -20.34
N ASP A 81 16.74 16.99 -20.56
CA ASP A 81 16.61 17.82 -21.74
C ASP A 81 17.24 19.20 -21.43
N PRO A 82 18.32 19.60 -22.13
CA PRO A 82 18.93 20.92 -21.97
C PRO A 82 17.94 22.09 -22.20
N GLN A 83 16.79 21.84 -22.83
CA GLN A 83 15.73 22.81 -23.06
C GLN A 83 14.65 22.83 -21.98
N MET A 84 14.70 21.91 -21.00
CA MET A 84 13.72 21.88 -19.91
C MET A 84 13.92 23.11 -19.03
N PRO A 85 12.96 24.04 -18.98
CA PRO A 85 13.17 25.26 -18.23
C PRO A 85 13.10 24.96 -16.74
N LEU A 86 14.06 25.52 -16.00
CA LEU A 86 14.06 25.54 -14.54
C LEU A 86 13.04 26.60 -14.12
N PHE A 87 11.80 26.18 -13.86
CA PHE A 87 10.81 27.00 -13.19
C PHE A 87 10.65 26.53 -11.74
#